data_AF-A0A511YBJ9-F1
#
_entry.id   AF-A0A511YBJ9-F1
#
_cell.length_a   1.000
_cell.length_b   1.000
_cell.length_c   1.000
_cell.angle_alpha   90.00
_cell.angle_beta   90.00
_cell.angle_gamma   90.00
#
_symmetry.space_group_name_H-M   'P 1'
#
loop_
_entity.id
_entity.type
_entity.pdbx_description
1 polymer ?
#
loop_
_entity_poly.entity_id
_entity_poly.type
_entity_poly.pdbx_seq_one_letter_code
_entity_poly.pdbx_strand_id
1 'polypeptide(L)'
;MFADFKGLFRYEAYLLVGFSMALIPKVKDLFLDFKKYCRTEILISILIAMNILLLIYKGWIAHQVIDNGGKNIYEQQIQSARFLHTYYNNSKVVANDIGAISYYTDIHLLDIIGLGSEETIVFNENRKTFDHKFEDFLTRYCLKNKYDIAVVYDGWFQGHIPGNWKKAAVLKIKNKVTVARLEVSIYSINRDNFQQLQQNIRNFNWDKNVTVVLKD
;
A
#
# COMPACT_ATOMS: atom_id res chain seq x y z
N MET A 1 4.88 12.42 -6.91
CA MET A 1 4.14 11.19 -6.53
C MET A 1 2.66 11.30 -6.90
N PHE A 2 2.03 12.48 -6.78
CA PHE A 2 0.60 12.68 -7.06
C PHE A 2 0.18 12.81 -8.53
N ALA A 3 1.10 12.83 -9.51
CA ALA A 3 0.76 12.90 -10.94
C ALA A 3 1.41 11.77 -11.74
N ASP A 4 1.85 10.71 -11.06
CA ASP A 4 2.45 9.57 -11.75
C ASP A 4 1.34 8.72 -12.37
N PHE A 5 1.34 8.60 -13.69
CA PHE A 5 0.39 7.78 -14.44
C PHE A 5 0.51 6.28 -14.10
N LYS A 6 1.55 5.87 -13.37
CA LYS A 6 1.77 4.49 -12.91
C LYS A 6 0.90 4.04 -11.74
N GLY A 7 0.15 4.94 -11.09
CA GLY A 7 -0.67 4.59 -9.92
C GLY A 7 -2.01 3.93 -10.28
N LEU A 8 -2.12 2.60 -10.07
CA LEU A 8 -3.35 1.77 -10.08
C LEU A 8 -4.53 2.36 -10.89
N PHE A 9 -4.30 2.68 -12.17
CA PHE A 9 -5.31 3.19 -13.13
C PHE A 9 -5.96 4.54 -12.80
N ARG A 10 -5.63 5.23 -11.70
CA ARG A 10 -6.38 6.40 -11.24
C ARG A 10 -6.39 7.53 -12.28
N TYR A 11 -5.22 7.94 -12.76
CA TYR A 11 -5.12 9.02 -13.75
C TYR A 11 -5.39 8.55 -15.19
N GLU A 12 -5.04 7.29 -15.49
CA GLU A 12 -5.34 6.69 -16.79
C GLU A 12 -6.84 6.61 -17.04
N ALA A 13 -7.64 6.28 -16.02
CA ALA A 13 -9.09 6.23 -16.12
C ALA A 13 -9.68 7.61 -16.45
N TYR A 14 -9.21 8.69 -15.79
CA TYR A 14 -9.66 10.04 -16.10
C TYR A 14 -9.33 10.46 -17.54
N LEU A 15 -8.12 10.14 -18.01
CA LEU A 15 -7.73 10.40 -19.39
C LEU A 15 -8.59 9.61 -20.38
N LEU A 16 -8.81 8.32 -20.15
CA LEU A 16 -9.63 7.47 -21.00
C LEU A 16 -11.06 7.99 -21.12
N VAL A 17 -11.68 8.36 -19.99
CA VAL A 17 -13.02 8.97 -19.97
C VAL A 17 -13.04 10.29 -20.73
N GLY A 18 -12.04 11.15 -20.53
CA GLY A 18 -11.92 12.41 -21.28
C GLY A 18 -11.83 12.20 -22.80
N PHE A 19 -11.02 11.24 -23.25
CA PHE A 19 -10.95 10.85 -24.65
C PHE A 19 -12.28 10.29 -25.17
N SER A 20 -12.94 9.43 -24.39
CA SER A 20 -14.26 8.89 -24.77
C SER A 20 -15.29 10.02 -24.92
N MET A 21 -15.33 10.98 -23.99
CA MET A 21 -16.23 12.14 -24.06
C MET A 21 -16.03 12.98 -25.33
N ALA A 22 -14.77 13.20 -25.74
CA ALA A 22 -14.45 13.92 -26.97
C ALA A 22 -14.91 13.17 -28.24
N LEU A 23 -14.91 11.83 -28.20
CA LEU A 23 -15.27 10.98 -29.35
C LEU A 23 -16.77 10.69 -29.45
N ILE A 24 -17.52 10.69 -28.35
CA ILE A 24 -18.97 10.37 -28.32
C ILE A 24 -19.81 11.08 -29.41
N PRO A 25 -19.66 12.40 -29.65
CA PRO A 25 -20.46 13.08 -30.68
C PRO A 25 -20.23 12.54 -32.10
N LYS A 26 -19.05 11.98 -32.36
CA LYS A 26 -18.66 11.42 -33.66
C LYS A 26 -19.10 9.97 -33.85
N VAL A 27 -19.46 9.29 -32.77
CA VAL A 27 -19.88 7.88 -32.78
C VAL A 27 -21.29 7.69 -33.38
N LYS A 28 -22.15 8.72 -33.36
CA LYS A 28 -23.51 8.61 -33.92
C LYS A 28 -23.51 8.18 -35.39
N ASP A 29 -22.67 8.82 -36.21
CA ASP A 29 -22.64 8.59 -37.65
C ASP A 29 -22.01 7.22 -38.00
N LEU A 30 -21.13 6.72 -37.12
CA LEU A 30 -20.58 5.37 -37.21
C LEU A 30 -21.69 4.29 -37.11
N PHE A 31 -22.71 4.51 -36.29
CA PHE A 31 -23.84 3.58 -36.14
C PHE A 31 -24.87 3.68 -37.27
N LEU A 32 -24.96 4.82 -37.97
CA LEU A 32 -25.90 5.03 -39.06
C LEU A 32 -25.44 4.36 -40.37
N ASP A 33 -24.17 4.52 -40.73
CA ASP A 33 -23.59 3.91 -41.94
C ASP A 33 -22.10 3.57 -41.74
N PHE A 34 -21.86 2.48 -41.01
CA PHE A 34 -20.53 2.04 -40.58
C PHE A 34 -19.51 1.96 -41.72
N LYS A 35 -19.90 1.37 -42.86
CA LYS A 35 -18.96 1.10 -43.96
C LYS A 35 -18.54 2.39 -44.67
N LYS A 36 -19.47 3.33 -44.83
CA LYS A 36 -19.19 4.65 -45.39
C LYS A 36 -18.36 5.48 -44.42
N TYR A 37 -18.75 5.53 -43.15
CA TYR A 37 -18.05 6.28 -42.12
C TYR A 37 -16.60 5.83 -41.97
N CYS A 38 -16.34 4.53 -41.88
CA CYS A 38 -14.97 3.99 -41.78
C CYS A 38 -14.09 4.30 -42.99
N ARG A 39 -14.67 4.57 -44.17
CA ARG A 39 -13.91 4.96 -45.37
C ARG A 39 -13.67 6.46 -45.46
N THR A 40 -14.64 7.27 -45.03
CA THR A 40 -14.57 8.73 -45.11
C THR A 40 -13.80 9.33 -43.93
N GLU A 41 -14.00 8.80 -42.73
CA GLU A 41 -13.46 9.32 -41.47
C GLU A 41 -12.45 8.33 -40.85
N ILE A 42 -11.45 7.93 -41.63
CA ILE A 42 -10.47 6.89 -41.24
C ILE A 42 -9.77 7.22 -39.92
N LEU A 43 -9.31 8.46 -39.73
CA LEU A 43 -8.59 8.86 -38.52
C LEU A 43 -9.47 8.77 -37.26
N ILE A 44 -10.71 9.28 -37.35
CA ILE A 44 -11.66 9.22 -36.23
C ILE A 44 -12.03 7.77 -35.93
N SER A 45 -12.23 6.95 -36.95
CA SER A 45 -12.53 5.52 -36.82
C SER A 45 -11.40 4.77 -36.11
N ILE A 46 -10.13 5.08 -36.44
CA ILE A 46 -8.96 4.53 -35.75
C ILE A 46 -8.94 4.97 -34.28
N LEU A 47 -9.17 6.25 -33.97
CA LEU A 47 -9.19 6.75 -32.60
C LEU A 47 -10.29 6.10 -31.75
N ILE A 48 -11.49 5.91 -32.32
CA ILE A 48 -12.59 5.19 -31.68
C ILE A 48 -12.18 3.74 -31.40
N ALA A 49 -11.64 3.04 -32.40
CA ALA A 49 -11.20 1.65 -32.25
C ALA A 49 -10.11 1.52 -31.18
N MET A 50 -9.11 2.41 -31.19
CA MET A 50 -8.05 2.44 -30.18
C MET A 50 -8.61 2.71 -28.78
N ASN A 51 -9.55 3.66 -28.63
CA ASN A 51 -10.17 3.96 -27.35
C ASN A 51 -10.95 2.75 -26.80
N ILE A 52 -11.72 2.06 -27.65
CA ILE A 52 -12.45 0.83 -27.27
C ILE A 52 -11.47 -0.29 -26.87
N LEU A 53 -10.42 -0.52 -27.65
CA LEU A 53 -9.40 -1.52 -27.33
C LEU A 53 -8.71 -1.23 -26.00
N LEU A 54 -8.37 0.03 -25.74
CA LEU A 54 -7.80 0.46 -24.47
C LEU A 54 -8.77 0.26 -23.30
N LEU A 55 -10.05 0.57 -23.47
CA LEU A 55 -11.08 0.33 -22.45
C LEU A 55 -11.22 -1.15 -22.12
N ILE A 56 -11.26 -2.04 -23.13
CA ILE A 56 -11.34 -3.49 -22.93
C ILE A 56 -10.09 -3.99 -22.20
N TYR A 57 -8.91 -3.60 -22.68
CA TYR A 57 -7.63 -4.01 -22.10
C TYR A 57 -7.50 -3.56 -20.64
N LYS A 58 -7.79 -2.28 -20.35
CA LYS A 58 -7.70 -1.74 -19.00
C LYS A 58 -8.80 -2.28 -18.10
N GLY A 59 -10.01 -2.48 -18.61
CA GLY A 59 -11.11 -3.12 -17.88
C GLY A 59 -10.74 -4.53 -17.44
N TRP A 60 -10.12 -5.32 -18.33
CA TRP A 60 -9.64 -6.67 -18.01
C TRP A 60 -8.60 -6.66 -16.88
N ILE A 61 -7.60 -5.79 -16.95
CA ILE A 61 -6.57 -5.70 -15.90
C ILE A 61 -7.17 -5.16 -14.59
N ALA A 62 -8.02 -4.14 -14.67
CA ALA A 62 -8.68 -3.57 -13.49
C ALA A 62 -9.54 -4.61 -12.77
N HIS A 63 -10.22 -5.50 -13.51
CA HIS A 63 -11.01 -6.58 -12.91
C HIS A 63 -10.16 -7.49 -12.01
N GLN A 64 -8.95 -7.88 -12.46
CA GLN A 64 -8.01 -8.67 -11.65
C GLN A 64 -7.60 -7.94 -10.36
N VAL A 65 -7.42 -6.62 -10.45
CA VAL A 65 -7.07 -5.78 -9.29
C VAL A 65 -8.25 -5.60 -8.34
N ILE A 66 -9.47 -5.47 -8.83
CA ILE A 66 -10.68 -5.35 -8.00
C ILE A 66 -10.93 -6.66 -7.23
N ASP A 67 -10.80 -7.81 -7.90
CA ASP A 67 -11.06 -9.12 -7.30
C ASP A 67 -10.10 -9.43 -6.13
N ASN A 68 -8.80 -9.19 -6.34
CA ASN A 68 -7.77 -9.62 -5.37
C ASN A 68 -7.11 -8.47 -4.58
N GLY A 69 -7.31 -7.22 -5.01
CA GLY A 69 -6.69 -6.06 -4.37
C GLY A 69 -7.24 -5.77 -2.98
N GLY A 70 -8.57 -5.86 -2.81
CA GLY A 70 -9.20 -5.73 -1.49
C GLY A 70 -8.76 -6.83 -0.54
N LYS A 71 -8.63 -8.05 -1.05
CA LYS A 71 -8.12 -9.21 -0.30
C LYS A 71 -6.72 -8.98 0.25
N ASN A 72 -5.79 -8.45 -0.55
CA ASN A 72 -4.45 -8.13 -0.07
C ASN A 72 -4.44 -7.07 1.05
N ILE A 73 -5.27 -6.04 0.94
CA ILE A 73 -5.39 -5.02 1.99
C ILE A 73 -5.98 -5.61 3.27
N TYR A 74 -6.95 -6.51 3.12
CA TYR A 74 -7.52 -7.25 4.24
C TYR A 74 -6.47 -8.12 4.93
N GLU A 75 -5.70 -8.89 4.17
CA GLU A 75 -4.68 -9.82 4.69
C GLU A 75 -3.48 -9.13 5.36
N GLN A 76 -3.11 -7.91 4.94
CA GLN A 76 -2.00 -7.17 5.56
C GLN A 76 -2.45 -6.07 6.51
N GLN A 77 -3.04 -5.01 5.98
CA GLN A 77 -3.33 -3.79 6.74
C GLN A 77 -4.46 -4.02 7.74
N ILE A 78 -5.54 -4.71 7.35
CA ILE A 78 -6.64 -5.00 8.27
C ILE A 78 -6.23 -6.05 9.32
N GLN A 79 -5.49 -7.10 8.96
CA GLN A 79 -4.99 -8.04 9.97
C GLN A 79 -4.05 -7.36 10.98
N SER A 80 -3.16 -6.49 10.51
CA SER A 80 -2.30 -5.69 11.39
C SER A 80 -3.13 -4.80 12.31
N ALA A 81 -4.14 -4.11 11.76
CA ALA A 81 -5.04 -3.27 12.55
C ALA A 81 -5.81 -4.06 13.61
N ARG A 82 -6.33 -5.24 13.27
CA ARG A 82 -7.03 -6.12 14.22
C ARG A 82 -6.10 -6.61 15.33
N PHE A 83 -4.87 -7.00 14.98
CA PHE A 83 -3.86 -7.41 15.96
C PHE A 83 -3.52 -6.28 16.93
N LEU A 84 -3.29 -5.07 16.39
CA LEU A 84 -3.03 -3.88 17.18
C LEU A 84 -4.23 -3.51 18.06
N HIS A 85 -5.45 -3.57 17.53
CA HIS A 85 -6.66 -3.32 18.30
C HIS A 85 -6.79 -4.30 19.49
N THR A 86 -6.52 -5.58 19.28
CA THR A 86 -6.65 -6.59 20.35
C THR A 86 -5.61 -6.44 21.46
N TYR A 87 -4.36 -6.12 21.13
CA TYR A 87 -3.26 -6.20 22.11
C TYR A 87 -2.52 -4.89 22.39
N TYR A 88 -2.68 -3.87 21.54
CA TYR A 88 -1.87 -2.65 21.52
C TYR A 88 -2.71 -1.40 21.19
N ASN A 89 -4.02 -1.38 21.52
CA ASN A 89 -4.96 -0.38 21.00
C ASN A 89 -4.56 1.08 21.28
N ASN A 90 -3.89 1.35 22.40
CA ASN A 90 -3.47 2.69 22.82
C ASN A 90 -1.94 2.85 22.82
N SER A 91 -1.22 1.91 22.20
CA SER A 91 0.24 1.87 22.22
C SER A 91 0.86 2.86 21.24
N LYS A 92 2.16 3.09 21.40
CA LYS A 92 2.95 3.87 20.44
C LYS A 92 3.56 2.95 19.40
N VAL A 93 3.13 3.09 18.16
CA VAL A 93 3.45 2.14 17.08
C VAL A 93 4.17 2.85 15.95
N VAL A 94 5.26 2.25 15.47
CA VAL A 94 5.91 2.69 14.24
C VAL A 94 5.35 1.89 13.08
N ALA A 95 4.91 2.55 12.01
CA ALA A 95 4.45 1.84 10.82
C ALA A 95 4.69 2.63 9.54
N ASN A 96 4.54 1.93 8.44
CA ASN A 96 4.86 2.43 7.11
C ASN A 96 3.81 3.33 6.46
N ASP A 97 2.57 3.25 6.90
CA ASP A 97 1.50 4.03 6.29
C ASP A 97 0.40 4.28 7.33
N ILE A 98 -0.23 5.44 7.18
CA ILE A 98 -1.48 5.74 7.85
C ILE A 98 -2.62 4.98 7.15
N GLY A 99 -3.75 4.78 7.84
CA GLY A 99 -4.92 4.15 7.24
C GLY A 99 -5.59 3.17 8.19
N ALA A 100 -5.76 1.92 7.78
CA ALA A 100 -6.51 0.92 8.56
C ALA A 100 -6.04 0.79 10.01
N ILE A 101 -4.72 0.78 10.25
CA ILE A 101 -4.18 0.68 11.60
C ILE A 101 -4.60 1.87 12.47
N SER A 102 -4.59 3.09 11.95
CA SER A 102 -5.01 4.30 12.68
C SER A 102 -6.53 4.48 12.69
N TYR A 103 -7.26 3.90 11.75
CA TYR A 103 -8.71 4.00 11.68
C TYR A 103 -9.41 3.07 12.67
N TYR A 104 -8.86 1.87 12.87
CA TYR A 104 -9.43 0.84 13.75
C TYR A 104 -8.78 0.77 15.13
N THR A 105 -7.85 1.67 15.46
CA THR A 105 -7.19 1.70 16.76
C THR A 105 -6.96 3.12 17.24
N ASP A 106 -6.69 3.27 18.54
CA ASP A 106 -6.34 4.54 19.17
C ASP A 106 -4.82 4.68 19.37
N ILE A 107 -4.03 4.06 18.48
CA ILE A 107 -2.57 4.08 18.58
C ILE A 107 -2.02 5.48 18.32
N HIS A 108 -0.88 5.78 18.95
CA HIS A 108 -0.06 6.90 18.54
C HIS A 108 0.94 6.43 17.48
N LEU A 109 0.68 6.79 16.23
CA LEU A 109 1.44 6.35 15.06
C LEU A 109 2.66 7.25 14.81
N LEU A 110 3.83 6.64 14.65
CA LEU A 110 4.95 7.22 13.90
C LEU A 110 4.92 6.65 12.48
N ASP A 111 4.47 7.47 11.54
CA ASP A 111 4.42 7.14 10.12
C ASP A 111 5.78 7.44 9.48
N ILE A 112 6.53 6.39 9.15
CA ILE A 112 7.91 6.55 8.69
C ILE A 112 8.07 6.87 7.22
N ILE A 113 7.03 6.69 6.40
CA ILE A 113 7.12 6.83 4.94
C ILE A 113 6.07 7.81 4.41
N GLY A 114 4.89 7.82 5.00
CA GLY A 114 3.85 8.76 4.65
C GLY A 114 4.11 10.15 5.22
N LEU A 115 3.06 10.95 5.24
CA LEU A 115 3.06 12.34 5.71
C LEU A 115 2.33 12.47 7.05
N GLY A 116 2.07 11.36 7.75
CA GLY A 116 1.35 11.33 9.01
C GLY A 116 2.16 11.79 10.24
N SER A 117 3.48 11.90 10.10
CA SER A 117 4.36 12.36 11.18
C SER A 117 5.32 13.43 10.65
N GLU A 118 5.30 14.62 11.26
CA GLU A 118 6.16 15.73 10.85
C GLU A 118 7.64 15.38 10.98
N GLU A 119 7.98 14.59 12.00
CA GLU A 119 9.35 14.25 12.36
C GLU A 119 10.04 13.39 11.30
N THR A 120 9.29 12.74 10.42
CA THR A 120 9.82 11.85 9.36
C THR A 120 9.92 12.55 8.01
N ILE A 121 9.32 13.74 7.84
CA ILE A 121 9.27 14.48 6.55
C ILE A 121 10.66 14.70 5.96
N VAL A 122 11.63 15.14 6.75
CA VAL A 122 13.00 15.45 6.28
C VAL A 122 13.72 14.25 5.64
N PHE A 123 13.30 13.02 6.01
CA PHE A 123 13.84 11.76 5.49
C PHE A 123 13.09 11.28 4.25
N ASN A 124 11.85 11.73 4.03
CA ASN A 124 11.01 11.38 2.89
C ASN A 124 11.07 12.42 1.75
N GLU A 125 11.52 13.63 2.05
CA GLU A 125 11.75 14.70 1.08
C GLU A 125 12.65 14.23 -0.09
N ASN A 126 12.28 14.64 -1.31
CA ASN A 126 13.03 14.38 -2.54
C ASN A 126 13.33 12.89 -2.82
N ARG A 127 12.54 11.96 -2.27
CA ARG A 127 12.73 10.50 -2.44
C ARG A 127 14.10 10.02 -1.96
N LYS A 128 14.63 10.62 -0.90
CA LYS A 128 15.85 10.11 -0.25
C LYS A 128 15.66 8.65 0.15
N THR A 129 16.73 7.89 0.06
CA THR A 129 16.82 6.56 0.64
C THR A 129 17.13 6.68 2.12
N PHE A 130 16.59 5.77 2.93
CA PHE A 130 16.97 5.70 4.33
C PHE A 130 18.46 5.37 4.46
N ASP A 131 19.12 6.07 5.37
CA ASP A 131 20.55 5.99 5.64
C ASP A 131 20.81 5.87 7.15
N HIS A 132 22.08 5.92 7.56
CA HIS A 132 22.47 5.89 8.97
C HIS A 132 21.83 7.01 9.81
N LYS A 133 21.56 8.19 9.22
CA LYS A 133 20.94 9.31 9.96
C LYS A 133 19.49 8.99 10.29
N PHE A 134 18.79 8.32 9.37
CA PHE A 134 17.44 7.82 9.62
C PHE A 134 17.43 6.74 10.70
N GLU A 135 18.37 5.80 10.67
CA GLU A 135 18.53 4.78 11.70
C GLU A 135 18.79 5.40 13.09
N ASP A 136 19.71 6.36 13.17
CA ASP A 136 20.04 7.09 14.40
C ASP A 136 18.86 7.92 14.92
N PHE A 137 18.08 8.50 14.01
CA PHE A 137 16.85 9.22 14.34
C PHE A 137 15.83 8.26 14.94
N LEU A 138 15.49 7.15 14.26
CA LEU A 138 14.51 6.20 14.76
C LEU A 138 14.94 5.60 16.08
N THR A 139 16.22 5.23 16.23
CA THR A 139 16.77 4.69 17.47
C THR A 139 16.52 5.65 18.63
N ARG A 140 16.93 6.92 18.51
CA ARG A 140 16.81 7.91 19.58
C ARG A 140 15.36 8.35 19.81
N TYR A 141 14.62 8.61 18.75
CA TYR A 141 13.25 9.10 18.82
C TYR A 141 12.32 8.05 19.44
N CYS A 142 12.43 6.78 19.00
CA CYS A 142 11.60 5.70 19.53
C CYS A 142 11.90 5.42 21.01
N LEU A 143 13.18 5.43 21.41
CA LEU A 143 13.56 5.24 22.81
C LEU A 143 13.09 6.41 23.69
N LYS A 144 13.37 7.65 23.27
CA LYS A 144 12.97 8.85 24.03
C LYS A 144 11.46 8.93 24.23
N ASN A 145 10.70 8.61 23.18
CA ASN A 145 9.25 8.71 23.20
C ASN A 145 8.55 7.42 23.63
N LYS A 146 9.30 6.36 23.98
CA LYS A 146 8.80 5.06 24.45
C LYS A 146 7.86 4.37 23.46
N TYR A 147 8.31 4.18 22.22
CA TYR A 147 7.59 3.38 21.24
C TYR A 147 7.68 1.88 21.58
N ASP A 148 6.58 1.17 21.40
CA ASP A 148 6.43 -0.21 21.86
C ASP A 148 6.84 -1.23 20.80
N ILE A 149 6.26 -1.09 19.60
CA ILE A 149 6.37 -2.04 18.50
C ILE A 149 6.43 -1.32 17.15
N ALA A 150 6.97 -2.00 16.14
CA ALA A 150 6.92 -1.57 14.75
C ALA A 150 6.21 -2.62 13.87
N VAL A 151 5.36 -2.17 12.96
CA VAL A 151 4.71 -3.00 11.94
C VAL A 151 5.07 -2.43 10.57
N VAL A 152 6.07 -3.02 9.92
CA VAL A 152 6.77 -2.38 8.79
C VAL A 152 7.21 -3.37 7.71
N TYR A 153 7.54 -2.83 6.54
CA TYR A 153 8.21 -3.53 5.44
C TYR A 153 9.72 -3.41 5.58
N ASP A 154 10.43 -4.49 5.93
CA ASP A 154 11.89 -4.50 6.04
C ASP A 154 12.59 -3.93 4.80
N GLY A 155 12.09 -4.29 3.62
CA GLY A 155 12.67 -3.87 2.34
C GLY A 155 12.59 -2.37 2.08
N TRP A 156 11.92 -1.59 2.93
CA TRP A 156 11.93 -0.13 2.86
C TRP A 156 13.05 0.51 3.68
N PHE A 157 13.60 -0.23 4.66
CA PHE A 157 14.71 0.26 5.47
C PHE A 157 16.08 0.16 4.78
N GLN A 158 16.20 -0.61 3.70
CA GLN A 158 17.46 -0.77 2.96
C GLN A 158 18.65 -1.18 3.85
N GLY A 159 18.39 -1.88 4.96
CA GLY A 159 19.41 -2.28 5.94
C GLY A 159 19.51 -1.37 7.17
N HIS A 160 18.85 -0.22 7.19
CA HIS A 160 18.91 0.79 8.26
C HIS A 160 17.82 0.62 9.33
N ILE A 161 17.53 -0.63 9.70
CA ILE A 161 16.62 -0.92 10.82
C ILE A 161 17.41 -0.72 12.12
N PRO A 162 16.90 0.04 13.10
CA PRO A 162 17.59 0.23 14.37
C PRO A 162 18.03 -1.08 15.02
N GLY A 163 19.32 -1.21 15.32
CA GLY A 163 19.89 -2.45 15.90
C GLY A 163 19.35 -2.81 17.30
N ASN A 164 18.67 -1.88 17.98
CA ASN A 164 17.99 -2.17 19.24
C ASN A 164 16.64 -2.88 19.06
N TRP A 165 16.04 -2.81 17.87
CA TRP A 165 14.78 -3.48 17.56
C TRP A 165 14.97 -4.99 17.41
N LYS A 166 14.05 -5.77 17.96
CA LYS A 166 14.08 -7.22 17.84
C LYS A 166 12.88 -7.71 17.03
N LYS A 167 13.15 -8.36 15.89
CA LYS A 167 12.10 -8.89 15.01
C LYS A 167 11.38 -10.04 15.71
N ALA A 168 10.08 -9.92 15.91
CA ALA A 168 9.26 -10.94 16.57
C ALA A 168 8.58 -11.88 15.58
N ALA A 169 8.13 -11.36 14.44
CA ALA A 169 7.50 -12.16 13.40
C ALA A 169 7.59 -11.52 12.01
N VAL A 170 7.31 -12.33 11.00
CA VAL A 170 7.02 -11.91 9.63
C VAL A 170 5.67 -12.48 9.22
N LEU A 171 4.73 -11.62 8.88
CA LEU A 171 3.44 -11.94 8.27
C LEU A 171 3.63 -12.04 6.76
N LYS A 172 3.20 -13.15 6.15
CA LYS A 172 3.33 -13.38 4.71
C LYS A 172 1.96 -13.63 4.09
N ILE A 173 1.75 -13.06 2.90
CA ILE A 173 0.60 -13.35 2.05
C ILE A 173 1.07 -13.96 0.73
N LYS A 174 0.16 -14.60 -0.01
CA LYS A 174 0.52 -15.37 -1.22
C LYS A 174 0.65 -14.51 -2.47
N ASN A 175 -0.32 -13.62 -2.69
CA ASN A 175 -0.47 -12.91 -3.96
C ASN A 175 -0.17 -11.42 -3.78
N LYS A 176 0.60 -10.84 -4.70
CA LYS A 176 0.92 -9.41 -4.72
C LYS A 176 0.15 -8.73 -5.84
N VAL A 177 -0.93 -8.05 -5.50
CA VAL A 177 -1.78 -7.32 -6.45
C VAL A 177 -1.71 -5.82 -6.17
N THR A 178 -2.13 -5.38 -4.98
CA THR A 178 -2.19 -3.95 -4.61
C THR A 178 -1.18 -3.55 -3.54
N VAL A 179 -0.71 -4.51 -2.73
CA VAL A 179 0.24 -4.26 -1.65
C VAL A 179 1.66 -4.03 -2.15
N ALA A 180 2.42 -3.22 -1.41
CA ALA A 180 3.79 -2.89 -1.79
C ALA A 180 4.75 -4.10 -1.71
N ARG A 181 4.58 -4.96 -0.68
CA ARG A 181 5.37 -6.17 -0.43
C ARG A 181 4.46 -7.32 -0.04
N LEU A 182 4.95 -8.56 -0.15
CA LEU A 182 4.24 -9.76 0.31
C LEU A 182 4.42 -10.05 1.80
N GLU A 183 5.37 -9.38 2.43
CA GLU A 183 5.80 -9.65 3.79
C GLU A 183 5.74 -8.36 4.61
N VAL A 184 5.14 -8.42 5.80
CA VAL A 184 5.15 -7.37 6.82
C VAL A 184 5.84 -7.93 8.05
N SER A 185 6.82 -7.23 8.58
CA SER A 185 7.51 -7.62 9.81
C SER A 185 6.94 -6.89 11.01
N ILE A 186 6.91 -7.61 12.13
CA ILE A 186 6.56 -7.06 13.44
C ILE A 186 7.83 -7.08 14.30
N TYR A 187 8.19 -5.92 14.84
CA TYR A 187 9.33 -5.73 15.73
C TYR A 187 8.90 -5.30 17.12
N SER A 188 9.61 -5.78 18.13
CA SER A 188 9.67 -5.19 19.46
C SER A 188 10.71 -4.07 19.44
N ILE A 189 10.30 -2.86 19.82
CA ILE A 189 11.20 -1.72 19.99
C ILE A 189 11.72 -1.70 21.43
N ASN A 190 10.82 -1.93 22.40
CA ASN A 190 11.17 -2.11 23.79
C ASN A 190 11.48 -3.59 24.07
N ARG A 191 12.77 -3.93 24.24
CA ARG A 191 13.23 -5.32 24.40
C ARG A 191 12.52 -6.09 25.53
N ASP A 192 12.06 -5.39 26.56
CA ASP A 192 11.38 -6.00 27.70
C ASP A 192 10.02 -6.61 27.30
N ASN A 193 9.41 -6.16 26.19
CA ASN A 193 8.13 -6.64 25.70
C ASN A 193 8.24 -7.78 24.67
N PHE A 194 9.45 -8.20 24.29
CA PHE A 194 9.65 -9.13 23.16
C PHE A 194 8.92 -10.47 23.35
N GLN A 195 9.07 -11.10 24.52
CA GLN A 195 8.43 -12.38 24.80
C GLN A 195 6.89 -12.25 24.82
N GLN A 196 6.38 -11.17 25.42
CA GLN A 196 4.95 -10.88 25.41
C GLN A 196 4.43 -10.65 23.99
N LEU A 197 5.18 -9.94 23.16
CA LEU A 197 4.83 -9.70 21.75
C LEU A 197 4.74 -11.02 20.98
N GLN A 198 5.73 -11.91 21.12
CA GLN A 198 5.67 -13.23 20.49
C GLN A 198 4.46 -14.03 20.97
N GLN A 199 4.13 -13.97 22.26
CA GLN A 199 2.96 -14.66 22.81
C GLN A 199 1.65 -14.09 22.27
N ASN A 200 1.52 -12.76 22.19
CA ASN A 200 0.37 -12.09 21.60
C ASN A 200 0.21 -12.49 20.12
N ILE A 201 1.29 -12.56 19.36
CA ILE A 201 1.28 -12.99 17.96
C ILE A 201 0.82 -14.45 17.83
N ARG A 202 1.27 -15.35 18.73
CA ARG A 202 0.83 -16.76 18.75
C ARG A 202 -0.65 -16.90 19.09
N ASN A 203 -1.14 -16.11 20.03
CA ASN A 203 -2.51 -16.19 20.53
C ASN A 203 -3.53 -15.51 19.62
N PHE A 204 -3.08 -14.60 18.74
CA PHE A 204 -3.98 -13.90 17.83
C PHE A 204 -4.55 -14.83 16.76
N ASN A 205 -5.86 -14.69 16.51
CA ASN A 205 -6.55 -15.43 15.44
C ASN A 205 -6.36 -14.76 14.08
N TRP A 206 -5.21 -15.01 13.46
CA TRP A 206 -4.87 -14.54 12.11
C TRP A 206 -5.80 -15.14 11.06
N ASP A 207 -6.06 -14.39 9.99
CA ASP A 207 -6.76 -14.95 8.83
C ASP A 207 -5.99 -16.14 8.25
N LYS A 208 -6.72 -17.17 7.81
CA LYS A 208 -6.14 -18.40 7.26
C LYS A 208 -5.22 -18.19 6.05
N ASN A 209 -5.32 -17.05 5.37
CA ASN A 209 -4.47 -16.71 4.23
C ASN A 209 -3.18 -15.98 4.62
N VAL A 210 -3.00 -15.66 5.91
CA VAL A 210 -1.79 -15.04 6.44
C VAL A 210 -0.93 -16.08 7.13
N THR A 211 0.26 -16.32 6.58
CA THR A 211 1.25 -17.19 7.21
C THR A 211 2.10 -16.37 8.17
N VAL A 212 2.13 -16.78 9.43
CA VAL A 212 2.92 -16.10 10.46
C VAL A 212 4.18 -16.90 10.75
N VAL A 213 5.34 -16.26 10.58
CA VAL A 213 6.65 -16.85 10.85
C VAL A 213 7.30 -16.11 12.03
N LEU A 214 7.30 -16.74 13.20
CA LEU A 214 7.97 -16.20 14.38
C LEU A 214 9.49 -16.19 14.21
N LYS A 215 10.15 -15.27 14.90
CA LYS A 215 11.60 -15.08 14.90
C LYS A 215 12.12 -15.07 16.33
N ASP A 216 13.29 -15.64 16.53
CA ASP A 216 13.94 -15.83 17.83
C ASP A 216 14.68 -14.59 18.34
#